data_AF-A0A971GPL0-F1
#
_entry.id   AF-A0A971GPL0-F1
#
_cell.length_a   1.000
_cell.length_b   1.000
_cell.length_c   1.000
_cell.angle_alpha   90.00
_cell.angle_beta   90.00
_cell.angle_gamma   90.00
#
_symmetry.space_group_name_H-M   'P 1'
#
loop_
_entity.id
_entity.type
_entity.pdbx_description
1 polymer ?
#
loop_
_entity_poly.entity_id
_entity_poly.type
_entity_poly.pdbx_seq_one_letter_code
_entity_poly.pdbx_strand_id
1 'polypeptide(L)' 'MSEYISVIFCRRCGSRYVEITHWENGNPVAVCRTCSYKMELGGFTLGRCAVTRKELEIARNTSAKRNEFEK' A
#
# COMPACT_ATOMS: atom_id res chain seq x y z
N MET A 1 -20.45 -5.79 11.08
CA MET A 1 -19.78 -5.52 9.78
C MET A 1 -18.29 -5.58 10.03
N SER A 2 -17.60 -6.52 9.40
CA SER A 2 -16.13 -6.57 9.48
C SER A 2 -15.57 -5.61 8.44
N GLU A 3 -14.67 -4.72 8.84
CA GLU A 3 -14.00 -3.81 7.93
C GLU A 3 -12.61 -4.38 7.58
N TYR A 4 -12.17 -4.19 6.34
CA TYR A 4 -10.89 -4.72 5.83
C TYR A 4 -10.14 -3.57 5.17
N ILE A 5 -8.85 -3.43 5.44
CA ILE A 5 -8.00 -2.44 4.77
C ILE A 5 -6.62 -3.00 4.46
N SER A 6 -6.17 -2.80 3.23
CA SER A 6 -4.80 -3.01 2.79
C SER A 6 -4.35 -1.69 2.19
N VAL A 7 -3.39 -1.00 2.82
CA VAL A 7 -2.90 0.31 2.34
C VAL A 7 -1.47 0.17 1.86
N ILE A 8 -1.22 0.57 0.61
CA ILE A 8 0.12 0.68 0.05
C ILE A 8 0.43 2.18 -0.09
N PHE A 9 1.55 2.60 0.48
CA PHE A 9 2.00 3.99 0.40
C PHE A 9 3.20 4.12 -0.54
N CYS A 10 3.17 5.15 -1.39
CA CYS A 10 4.32 5.53 -2.19
C CYS A 10 5.36 6.23 -1.32
N ARG A 11 6.49 5.60 -1.04
CA ARG A 11 7.54 6.20 -0.20
C ARG A 11 8.25 7.40 -0.82
N ARG A 12 8.09 7.61 -2.12
CA ARG A 12 8.68 8.76 -2.83
C ARG A 12 7.95 10.06 -2.50
N CYS A 13 6.62 10.01 -2.36
CA CYS A 13 5.78 11.20 -2.15
C CYS A 13 4.80 11.09 -0.95
N GLY A 14 4.78 9.97 -0.24
CA GLY A 14 3.87 9.70 0.88
C GLY A 14 2.43 9.33 0.47
N SER A 15 2.10 9.36 -0.82
CA SER A 15 0.72 9.16 -1.29
C SER A 15 0.21 7.73 -1.06
N ARG A 16 -1.03 7.63 -0.56
CA ARG A 16 -1.79 6.37 -0.44
C ARG A 16 -2.49 5.94 -1.73
N TYR A 17 -2.43 6.76 -2.78
CA TYR A 17 -3.03 6.45 -4.08
C TYR A 17 -2.06 5.62 -4.90
N VAL A 18 -1.91 4.36 -4.52
CA VAL A 18 -1.11 3.36 -5.22
C VAL A 18 -2.04 2.27 -5.77
N GLU A 19 -1.83 1.91 -7.03
CA GLU A 19 -2.59 0.86 -7.70
C GLU A 19 -1.65 -0.19 -8.29
N ILE A 20 -2.14 -1.41 -8.44
CA ILE A 20 -1.42 -2.45 -9.20
C ILE A 20 -1.90 -2.35 -10.65
N THR A 21 -0.98 -2.06 -11.58
CA THR A 21 -1.36 -1.87 -12.99
C THR A 21 -1.24 -3.14 -13.80
N HIS A 22 -0.18 -3.90 -13.61
CA HIS A 22 0.12 -5.12 -14.36
C HIS A 22 1.09 -6.01 -13.58
N TRP A 23 1.38 -7.18 -14.14
CA TRP A 23 2.34 -8.13 -13.57
C TRP A 23 3.55 -8.24 -14.51
N GLU A 24 4.76 -8.16 -13.94
CA GLU A 24 6.03 -8.39 -14.65
C GLU A 24 6.76 -9.53 -13.97
N ASN A 25 7.19 -10.54 -14.74
CA ASN A 25 7.93 -11.70 -14.21
C ASN A 25 7.26 -12.43 -13.03
N GLY A 26 5.91 -12.39 -12.96
CA GLY A 26 5.15 -13.00 -11.88
C GLY A 26 4.99 -12.12 -10.62
N ASN A 27 5.55 -10.91 -10.61
CA ASN A 27 5.40 -9.94 -9.53
C ASN A 27 4.45 -8.80 -9.94
N PRO A 28 3.59 -8.32 -9.03
CA PRO A 28 2.72 -7.18 -9.33
C PRO A 28 3.52 -5.87 -9.33
N VAL A 29 3.26 -5.03 -10.33
CA VAL A 29 3.85 -3.69 -10.45
C VAL A 29 2.91 -2.67 -9.81
N ALA A 30 3.36 -2.05 -8.73
CA ALA A 30 2.67 -0.97 -8.05
C ALA A 30 3.04 0.38 -8.66
N VAL A 31 2.03 1.21 -8.95
CA VAL A 31 2.17 2.55 -9.53
C VAL A 31 1.50 3.58 -8.64
N CYS A 32 2.23 4.64 -8.30
CA CYS A 32 1.67 5.77 -7.59
C CYS A 32 0.96 6.72 -8.55
N ARG A 33 -0.33 6.98 -8.33
CA ARG A 33 -1.12 7.93 -9.13
C ARG A 33 -0.72 9.39 -8.93
N THR A 34 -0.01 9.71 -7.85
CA THR A 34 0.37 11.09 -7.51
C THR A 34 1.68 11.51 -8.16
N CYS A 35 2.70 10.64 -8.21
CA CYS A 35 4.02 10.97 -8.75
C CYS A 35 4.52 10.02 -9.85
N SER A 36 3.65 9.11 -10.30
CA SER A 36 3.91 8.12 -11.36
C SER A 36 5.08 7.16 -11.07
N TYR A 37 5.58 7.13 -9.83
CA TYR A 37 6.63 6.20 -9.43
C TYR A 37 6.13 4.76 -9.48
N LYS A 38 6.95 3.87 -10.03
CA LYS A 38 6.64 2.46 -10.21
C LYS A 38 7.61 1.60 -9.41
N MET A 39 7.11 0.50 -8.86
CA MET A 39 7.91 -0.47 -8.11
C MET A 39 7.33 -1.87 -8.32
N GLU A 40 8.19 -2.81 -8.69
CA GLU A 40 7.86 -4.24 -8.67
C GLU A 40 7.83 -4.72 -7.22
N LEU A 41 6.74 -5.35 -6.80
CA LEU A 41 6.59 -5.89 -5.45
C LEU A 41 7.02 -7.37 -5.46
N GLY A 42 8.19 -7.68 -4.90
CA GLY A 42 8.67 -9.06 -4.74
C GLY A 42 8.53 -9.57 -3.31
N GLY A 43 8.20 -10.84 -3.11
CA GLY A 43 8.24 -11.52 -1.81
C GLY A 43 7.12 -11.17 -0.82
N PHE A 44 5.99 -10.63 -1.30
CA PHE A 44 4.83 -10.28 -0.47
C PHE A 44 3.56 -10.99 -0.98
N THR A 45 2.61 -11.26 -0.08
CA THR A 45 1.25 -11.75 -0.41
C THR A 45 0.20 -10.77 0.10
N LEU A 46 -0.90 -10.59 -0.65
CA LEU A 46 -2.03 -9.76 -0.24
C LEU A 46 -2.98 -10.59 0.63
N GLY A 47 -2.81 -10.50 1.95
CA GLY A 47 -3.72 -11.06 2.94
C GLY A 47 -4.87 -10.10 3.27
N ARG A 48 -6.08 -10.64 3.50
CA ARG A 48 -7.21 -9.87 4.06
C ARG A 48 -7.23 -10.06 5.58
N CYS A 49 -7.03 -8.97 6.33
CA CYS A 49 -7.16 -8.96 7.78
C CYS A 49 -8.47 -8.26 8.18
N ALA A 50 -9.28 -8.90 9.03
CA ALA A 50 -10.44 -8.26 9.64
C ALA A 50 -9.96 -7.27 10.70
N VAL A 51 -10.30 -5.99 10.54
CA VAL A 51 -9.90 -4.93 11.46
C VAL A 51 -11.12 -4.25 12.09
N THR A 52 -10.93 -3.71 13.28
CA THR A 52 -11.89 -2.85 13.94
C THR A 52 -11.97 -1.48 13.25
N ARG A 53 -13.07 -0.76 13.48
CA ARG A 53 -13.26 0.60 12.93
C ARG A 53 -12.17 1.59 13.34
N LYS A 54 -11.65 1.46 14.56
CA LYS A 54 -10.54 2.27 15.07
C LYS A 54 -9.25 2.01 14.29
N GLU A 55 -8.92 0.73 14.05
CA GLU A 55 -7.76 0.34 13.25
C GLU A 55 -7.90 0.78 11.78
N LEU A 56 -9.14 0.76 11.26
CA LEU A 56 -9.44 1.28 9.93
C LEU A 56 -9.15 2.78 9.81
N GLU A 57 -9.59 3.57 10.81
CA GLU A 57 -9.34 5.00 10.87
C GLU A 57 -7.85 5.32 11.02
N ILE A 58 -7.14 4.57 11.88
CA ILE A 58 -5.68 4.70 12.02
C ILE A 58 -5.02 4.43 10.67
N ALA A 59 -5.29 3.30 10.02
CA ALA A 59 -4.68 2.94 8.74
C ALA A 59 -4.99 3.95 7.62
N ARG A 60 -6.17 4.59 7.63
CA ARG A 60 -6.53 5.66 6.68
C ARG A 60 -5.77 6.96 6.93
N ASN A 61 -5.47 7.26 8.19
CA ASN A 61 -4.82 8.51 8.62
C ASN A 61 -3.29 8.37 8.74
N THR A 62 -2.78 7.15 8.82
CA THR A 62 -1.35 6.87 8.75
C THR A 62 -0.81 7.35 7.41
N SER A 63 0.38 7.94 7.45
CA SER A 63 1.14 8.34 6.28
C SER A 63 2.52 7.71 6.37
N ALA A 64 3.01 7.18 5.26
CA ALA A 64 4.36 6.63 5.24
C ALA A 64 5.39 7.74 5.44
N LYS A 65 6.33 7.52 6.35
CA LYS A 65 7.53 8.34 6.44
C LYS A 65 8.38 8.16 5.19
N ARG A 66 8.97 9.25 4.71
CA ARG A 66 9.82 9.24 3.52
C ARG A 66 11.04 8.34 3.77
N ASN A 67 11.27 7.34 2.90
CA ASN A 67 12.42 6.44 2.90
C ASN A 67 12.58 5.41 4.05
N GLU A 68 11.59 5.18 4.92
CA GLU A 68 11.68 4.13 5.95
C GLU A 68 10.76 2.93 5.64
N PHE A 69 11.24 1.71 5.92
CA PHE A 69 10.39 0.53 6.07
C PHE A 69 9.82 0.58 7.49
N GLU A 70 8.50 0.51 7.67
CA GLU A 70 7.96 0.27 9.01
C GLU A 70 8.45 -1.11 9.49
N LYS A 71 8.98 -1.15 10.71
CA LYS A 71 9.39 -2.38 11.40
C LYS A 71 8.17 -3.15 11.89
#